data_AF-A0A9E1XJE5-F1
#
_entry.id   AF-A0A9E1XJE5-F1
#
_cell.length_a   1.000
_cell.length_b   1.000
_cell.length_c   1.000
_cell.angle_alpha   90.00
_cell.angle_beta   90.00
_cell.angle_gamma   90.00
#
_symmetry.space_group_name_H-M   'P 1'
#
loop_
_entity.id
_entity.type
_entity.pdbx_description
1 polymer ?
#
loop_
_entity_poly.entity_id
_entity_poly.type
_entity_poly.pdbx_seq_one_letter_code
_entity_poly.pdbx_strand_id
1 'polypeptide(L)'
;MRRVSKVVKGGRNLTFNAMVVVGDGNGNVGAALGAAGAVPDAVRKGTTYAKKAMTKIELNGPTIPHEITSKFSGAKVLLKPAAPGTGVIAGGGVRAVMEAVGVKDVLSKTFGSSNTINIVKATLAALDQLRDPVAAVERRKGVKASSAPKDEAAS
;
A
#
# COMPACT_ATOMS: atom_id res chain seq x y z
N MET A 1 -1.70 14.52 -7.82
CA MET A 1 -0.93 14.74 -9.07
C MET A 1 -0.03 15.95 -8.93
N ARG A 2 1.02 16.08 -9.76
CA ARG A 2 1.95 17.22 -9.74
C ARG A 2 2.28 17.67 -11.16
N ARG A 3 2.15 18.96 -11.43
CA ARG A 3 2.65 19.59 -12.67
C ARG A 3 4.12 19.93 -12.49
N VAL A 4 4.96 19.48 -13.40
CA VAL A 4 6.41 19.74 -13.44
C VAL A 4 6.74 20.51 -14.71
N SER A 5 7.73 21.40 -14.66
CA SER A 5 8.10 22.25 -15.79
C SER A 5 9.60 22.20 -16.05
N LYS A 6 9.99 21.94 -17.30
CA LYS A 6 11.36 22.08 -17.79
C LYS A 6 11.47 23.39 -18.57
N VAL A 7 12.39 24.27 -18.16
CA VAL A 7 12.66 25.52 -18.88
C VAL A 7 13.55 25.23 -20.10
N VAL A 8 13.21 25.83 -21.23
CA VAL A 8 13.95 25.75 -22.51
C VAL A 8 14.08 27.15 -23.12
N LYS A 9 14.95 27.32 -24.12
CA LYS A 9 15.24 28.64 -24.73
C LYS A 9 13.97 29.37 -25.23
N GLY A 10 12.95 28.63 -25.67
CA GLY A 10 11.69 29.17 -26.19
C GLY A 10 10.50 29.16 -25.21
N GLY A 11 10.68 28.79 -23.93
CA GLY A 11 9.57 28.76 -22.96
C GLY A 11 9.70 27.67 -21.90
N ARG A 12 8.55 27.09 -21.50
CA ARG A 12 8.48 26.03 -20.49
C ARG A 12 7.70 24.83 -21.02
N ASN A 13 8.38 23.69 -21.12
CA ASN A 13 7.71 22.43 -21.41
C ASN A 13 7.09 21.87 -20.12
N LEU A 14 5.78 21.66 -20.14
CA LEU A 14 5.01 21.14 -19.01
C LEU A 14 4.86 19.63 -19.11
N THR A 15 4.87 18.95 -17.97
CA THR A 15 4.60 17.52 -17.85
C THR A 15 3.79 17.29 -16.57
N PHE A 16 2.88 16.33 -16.61
CA PHE A 16 2.06 15.95 -15.48
C PHE A 16 2.52 14.60 -14.95
N ASN A 17 2.80 14.56 -13.66
CA ASN A 17 3.17 13.37 -12.93
C ASN A 17 2.00 12.92 -12.05
N ALA A 18 1.60 11.67 -12.21
CA ALA A 18 0.54 11.03 -11.43
C ALA A 18 1.11 9.81 -10.71
N MET A 19 1.04 9.79 -9.37
CA MET A 19 1.20 8.56 -8.61
C MET A 19 -0.15 7.85 -8.63
N VAL A 20 -0.17 6.62 -9.14
CA VAL A 20 -1.38 5.80 -9.27
C VAL A 20 -1.19 4.56 -8.41
N VAL A 21 -2.21 4.26 -7.60
CA VAL A 21 -2.31 3.03 -6.81
C VAL A 21 -3.39 2.17 -7.44
N VAL A 22 -3.11 0.88 -7.60
CA VAL A 22 -4.04 -0.12 -8.15
C VAL A 22 -4.04 -1.31 -7.19
N GLY A 23 -5.21 -1.86 -6.93
CA GLY A 23 -5.34 -3.11 -6.20
C GLY A 23 -6.65 -3.79 -6.52
N ASP A 24 -6.77 -5.05 -6.13
CA ASP A 24 -7.92 -5.91 -6.40
C ASP A 24 -8.86 -6.09 -5.20
N GLY A 25 -8.55 -5.45 -4.07
CA GLY A 25 -9.30 -5.57 -2.82
C GLY A 25 -9.16 -6.93 -2.12
N ASN A 26 -8.31 -7.82 -2.64
CA ASN A 26 -8.12 -9.19 -2.14
C ASN A 26 -6.65 -9.45 -1.77
N GLY A 27 -5.94 -8.43 -1.31
CA GLY A 27 -4.55 -8.55 -0.86
C GLY A 27 -3.50 -8.31 -1.93
N ASN A 28 -3.86 -7.94 -3.16
CA ASN A 28 -2.85 -7.51 -4.15
C ASN A 28 -2.88 -5.99 -4.35
N VAL A 29 -1.71 -5.37 -4.30
CA VAL A 29 -1.56 -3.93 -4.51
C VAL A 29 -0.30 -3.60 -5.28
N GLY A 30 -0.37 -2.58 -6.11
CA GLY A 30 0.77 -1.99 -6.80
C GLY A 30 0.62 -0.48 -6.86
N ALA A 31 1.74 0.25 -6.83
CA ALA A 31 1.73 1.69 -7.09
C ALA A 31 2.87 2.07 -8.03
N ALA A 32 2.60 3.01 -8.92
CA ALA A 32 3.59 3.50 -9.87
C ALA A 32 3.41 4.98 -10.19
N LEU A 33 4.50 5.58 -10.65
CA LEU A 33 4.52 6.94 -11.16
C LEU A 33 4.35 6.93 -12.68
N GLY A 34 3.30 7.58 -13.18
CA GLY A 34 3.12 7.89 -14.58
C GLY A 34 3.45 9.35 -14.88
N ALA A 35 4.12 9.61 -16.01
CA ALA A 35 4.45 10.95 -16.47
C ALA A 35 4.10 11.10 -17.96
N ALA A 36 3.39 12.18 -18.31
CA ALA A 36 3.04 12.50 -19.69
C ALA A 36 2.74 14.00 -19.88
N GLY A 37 2.67 14.45 -21.14
CA GLY A 37 2.33 15.83 -21.48
C GLY A 37 0.87 16.19 -21.18
N ALA A 38 -0.03 15.22 -21.15
CA ALA A 38 -1.43 15.37 -20.78
C ALA A 38 -1.77 14.54 -19.53
N VAL A 39 -2.72 15.04 -18.73
CA VAL A 39 -3.20 14.37 -17.50
C VAL A 39 -3.74 12.95 -17.74
N PRO A 40 -4.67 12.71 -18.70
CA PRO A 40 -5.23 11.36 -18.88
C PRO A 40 -4.16 10.35 -19.29
N ASP A 41 -3.17 10.77 -20.09
CA ASP A 41 -2.07 9.89 -20.49
C ASP A 41 -1.12 9.57 -19.33
N ALA A 42 -0.90 10.51 -18.42
CA ALA A 42 -0.08 10.28 -17.23
C ALA A 42 -0.74 9.24 -16.31
N VAL A 43 -2.07 9.32 -16.14
CA VAL A 43 -2.84 8.32 -15.39
C VAL A 43 -2.78 6.97 -16.09
N ARG A 44 -3.07 6.91 -17.39
CA ARG A 44 -3.04 5.66 -18.17
C ARG A 44 -1.68 4.96 -18.07
N LYS A 45 -0.58 5.70 -18.23
CA LYS A 45 0.78 5.16 -18.05
C LYS A 45 1.02 4.67 -16.62
N GLY A 46 0.59 5.45 -15.62
CA GLY A 46 0.68 5.09 -14.21
C GLY A 46 -0.06 3.79 -13.90
N THR A 47 -1.29 3.63 -14.39
CA THR A 47 -2.09 2.41 -14.22
C THR A 47 -1.41 1.18 -14.85
N THR A 48 -0.87 1.30 -16.06
CA THR A 48 -0.18 0.19 -16.73
C THR A 48 1.06 -0.25 -15.95
N TYR A 49 1.84 0.69 -15.41
CA TYR A 49 3.00 0.36 -14.59
C TYR A 49 2.62 -0.19 -13.22
N ALA A 50 1.58 0.34 -12.58
CA ALA A 50 1.11 -0.14 -11.29
C ALA A 50 0.62 -1.59 -11.37
N LYS A 51 -0.11 -1.95 -12.44
CA LYS A 51 -0.55 -3.34 -12.69
C LYS A 51 0.61 -4.32 -12.83
N LYS A 52 1.72 -3.89 -13.45
CA LYS A 52 2.93 -4.73 -13.59
C LYS A 52 3.69 -4.90 -12.27
N ALA A 53 3.54 -3.95 -11.35
CA ALA A 53 4.22 -3.94 -10.05
C ALA A 53 3.29 -4.37 -8.90
N MET A 54 2.28 -5.19 -9.19
CA MET A 54 1.40 -5.73 -8.16
C MET A 54 2.14 -6.79 -7.35
N THR A 55 2.06 -6.65 -6.03
CA THR A 55 2.62 -7.59 -5.07
C THR A 55 1.50 -8.12 -4.19
N LYS A 56 1.59 -9.40 -3.83
CA LYS A 56 0.69 -10.05 -2.89
C LYS A 56 1.10 -9.69 -1.46
N ILE A 57 0.13 -9.26 -0.66
CA ILE A 57 0.29 -8.87 0.73
C ILE A 57 -0.41 -9.90 1.63
N GLU A 58 0.23 -10.24 2.73
CA GLU A 58 -0.34 -11.11 3.75
C GLU A 58 -1.32 -10.33 4.63
N LEU A 59 -2.59 -10.76 4.62
CA LEU A 59 -3.68 -10.17 5.39
C LEU A 59 -4.23 -11.18 6.40
N ASN A 60 -4.76 -10.68 7.53
CA ASN A 60 -5.48 -11.48 8.50
C ASN A 60 -6.95 -11.06 8.53
N GLY A 61 -7.75 -11.65 7.62
CA GLY A 61 -9.15 -11.27 7.43
C GLY A 61 -9.31 -9.80 7.02
N PRO A 62 -10.01 -8.97 7.81
CA PRO A 62 -10.25 -7.55 7.48
C PRO A 62 -9.09 -6.60 7.84
N THR A 63 -8.04 -7.09 8.53
CA THR A 63 -6.95 -6.25 9.09
C THR A 63 -5.55 -6.81 8.80
N ILE A 64 -4.52 -6.09 9.24
CA ILE A 64 -3.11 -6.52 9.14
C ILE A 64 -2.73 -7.47 10.28
N PRO A 65 -1.77 -8.39 10.10
CA PRO A 65 -1.47 -9.39 11.13
C PRO A 65 -0.78 -8.85 12.39
N HIS A 66 0.10 -7.86 12.24
CA HIS A 66 0.84 -7.26 13.35
C HIS A 66 1.15 -5.78 13.08
N GLU A 67 1.53 -5.05 14.11
CA GLU A 67 1.96 -3.66 13.95
C GLU A 67 3.33 -3.59 13.26
N ILE A 68 3.48 -2.63 12.36
CA ILE A 68 4.73 -2.44 11.64
C ILE A 68 5.04 -0.97 11.44
N THR A 69 6.32 -0.66 11.54
CA THR A 69 6.84 0.67 11.27
C THR A 69 7.88 0.58 10.16
N SER A 70 7.62 1.22 9.04
CA SER A 70 8.58 1.31 7.93
C SER A 70 9.01 2.75 7.70
N LYS A 71 10.20 2.90 7.11
CA LYS A 71 10.73 4.18 6.66
C LYS A 71 11.13 4.05 5.20
N PHE A 72 10.70 5.01 4.38
CA PHE A 72 11.18 5.18 3.02
C PHE A 72 11.59 6.63 2.80
N SER A 73 12.88 6.85 2.54
CA SER A 73 13.47 8.20 2.50
C SER A 73 13.15 8.97 3.80
N GLY A 74 12.62 10.20 3.70
CA GLY A 74 12.22 11.01 4.85
C GLY A 74 10.83 10.68 5.44
N ALA A 75 10.06 9.76 4.87
CA ALA A 75 8.73 9.39 5.37
C ALA A 75 8.80 8.13 6.23
N LYS A 76 8.16 8.16 7.40
CA LYS A 76 8.01 7.01 8.30
C LYS A 76 6.53 6.73 8.51
N VAL A 77 6.10 5.49 8.34
CA VAL A 77 4.68 5.09 8.45
C VAL A 77 4.58 4.00 9.51
N LEU A 78 3.72 4.24 10.49
CA LEU A 78 3.26 3.25 11.45
C LEU A 78 1.91 2.72 10.98
N LEU A 79 1.80 1.40 10.87
CA LEU A 79 0.54 0.69 10.67
C LEU A 79 0.28 -0.17 11.90
N LYS A 80 -0.93 -0.08 12.43
CA LYS A 80 -1.37 -0.83 13.60
C LYS A 80 -2.69 -1.53 13.29
N PRO A 81 -2.83 -2.83 13.60
CA PRO A 81 -4.09 -3.54 13.45
C PRO A 81 -5.17 -2.91 14.33
N ALA A 82 -6.41 -3.00 13.87
CA ALA A 82 -7.56 -2.43 14.55
C ALA A 82 -8.63 -3.50 14.78
N ALA A 83 -9.52 -3.24 15.75
CA ALA A 83 -10.67 -4.10 15.96
C ALA A 83 -11.66 -3.99 14.79
N PRO A 84 -12.45 -5.04 14.51
CA PRO A 84 -13.47 -4.99 13.47
C PRO A 84 -14.43 -3.81 13.65
N GLY A 85 -14.70 -3.08 12.57
CA GLY A 85 -15.61 -1.92 12.58
C GLY A 85 -14.94 -0.58 12.93
N THR A 86 -13.63 -0.53 13.06
CA THR A 86 -12.87 0.73 13.25
C THR A 86 -12.78 1.55 11.96
N GLY A 87 -12.77 0.88 10.80
CA GLY A 87 -12.55 1.51 9.51
C GLY A 87 -11.08 1.88 9.24
N VAL A 88 -10.85 2.55 8.10
CA VAL A 88 -9.51 2.96 7.65
C VAL A 88 -9.18 4.37 8.16
N ILE A 89 -8.52 4.42 9.32
CA ILE A 89 -8.02 5.68 9.91
C ILE A 89 -6.60 5.92 9.41
N ALA A 90 -6.52 6.62 8.27
CA ALA A 90 -5.27 6.86 7.57
C ALA A 90 -5.22 8.20 6.84
N GLY A 91 -4.02 8.75 6.69
CA GLY A 91 -3.78 9.91 5.83
C GLY A 91 -3.92 9.53 4.35
N GLY A 92 -4.25 10.50 3.47
CA GLY A 92 -4.71 10.20 2.10
C GLY A 92 -3.82 9.27 1.26
N GLY A 93 -2.49 9.39 1.36
CA GLY A 93 -1.58 8.48 0.65
C GLY A 93 -1.60 7.04 1.18
N VAL A 94 -1.73 6.87 2.49
CA VAL A 94 -1.83 5.54 3.14
C VAL A 94 -3.22 4.96 2.90
N ARG A 95 -4.27 5.78 3.02
CA ARG A 95 -5.66 5.39 2.80
C ARG A 95 -5.87 4.79 1.42
N ALA A 96 -5.39 5.47 0.37
CA ALA A 96 -5.50 4.97 -1.00
C ALA A 96 -4.85 3.60 -1.21
N VAL A 97 -3.76 3.30 -0.47
CA VAL A 97 -3.11 1.99 -0.50
C VAL A 97 -3.94 0.95 0.27
N MET A 98 -4.39 1.27 1.48
CA MET A 98 -5.16 0.34 2.31
C MET A 98 -6.49 -0.05 1.67
N GLU A 99 -7.18 0.92 1.07
CA GLU A 99 -8.43 0.68 0.33
C GLU A 99 -8.19 -0.18 -0.91
N ALA A 100 -7.11 0.06 -1.65
CA ALA A 100 -6.76 -0.74 -2.83
C ALA A 100 -6.39 -2.19 -2.49
N VAL A 101 -5.73 -2.41 -1.34
CA VAL A 101 -5.40 -3.76 -0.83
C VAL A 101 -6.66 -4.51 -0.41
N GLY A 102 -7.68 -3.80 0.09
CA GLY A 102 -8.89 -4.39 0.67
C GLY A 102 -8.92 -4.46 2.20
N VAL A 103 -8.03 -3.72 2.87
CA VAL A 103 -8.03 -3.63 4.33
C VAL A 103 -9.19 -2.75 4.79
N LYS A 104 -10.04 -3.28 5.68
CA LYS A 104 -11.20 -2.56 6.21
C LYS A 104 -10.88 -1.83 7.50
N ASP A 105 -10.07 -2.45 8.35
CA ASP A 105 -9.81 -1.95 9.70
C ASP A 105 -8.31 -1.77 9.92
N VAL A 106 -7.85 -0.51 10.00
CA VAL A 106 -6.45 -0.19 10.27
C VAL A 106 -6.29 1.19 10.86
N LEU A 107 -5.38 1.31 11.83
CA LEU A 107 -4.91 2.58 12.36
C LEU A 107 -3.55 2.87 11.77
N SER A 108 -3.35 4.09 11.27
CA SER A 108 -2.05 4.49 10.78
C SER A 108 -1.65 5.89 11.21
N LYS A 109 -0.35 6.10 11.33
CA LYS A 109 0.23 7.44 11.53
C LYS A 109 1.46 7.61 10.67
N THR A 110 1.52 8.73 9.97
CA THR A 110 2.70 9.15 9.21
C THR A 110 3.52 10.13 10.06
N PHE A 111 4.82 9.90 10.13
CA PHE A 111 5.81 10.76 10.78
C PHE A 111 6.84 11.25 9.76
N GLY A 112 7.44 12.41 10.01
CA GLY A 112 8.46 13.01 9.15
C GLY A 112 7.85 13.68 7.91
N SER A 113 8.26 13.26 6.72
CA SER A 113 7.89 13.92 5.46
C SER A 113 6.41 13.71 5.07
N SER A 114 5.76 14.80 4.64
CA SER A 114 4.39 14.81 4.10
C SER A 114 4.32 14.51 2.59
N ASN A 115 5.44 14.17 1.94
CA ASN A 115 5.45 13.90 0.50
C ASN A 115 4.73 12.58 0.17
N THR A 116 3.60 12.68 -0.53
CA THR A 116 2.72 11.55 -0.86
C THR A 116 3.44 10.41 -1.58
N ILE A 117 4.41 10.72 -2.46
CA ILE A 117 5.18 9.69 -3.19
C ILE A 117 5.96 8.80 -2.22
N ASN A 118 6.58 9.42 -1.22
CA ASN A 118 7.40 8.70 -0.24
C ASN A 118 6.52 7.95 0.75
N ILE A 119 5.38 8.54 1.14
CA ILE A 119 4.39 7.90 2.01
C ILE A 119 3.87 6.61 1.36
N VAL A 120 3.42 6.66 0.10
CA VAL A 120 2.91 5.48 -0.62
C VAL A 120 3.98 4.38 -0.71
N LYS A 121 5.22 4.74 -1.03
CA LYS A 121 6.34 3.78 -1.08
C LYS A 121 6.69 3.21 0.29
N ALA A 122 6.66 4.02 1.35
CA ALA A 122 6.85 3.55 2.73
C ALA A 122 5.74 2.56 3.11
N THR A 123 4.49 2.86 2.77
CA THR A 123 3.35 1.97 3.03
C THR A 123 3.51 0.64 2.31
N LEU A 124 3.89 0.63 1.02
CA LEU A 124 4.15 -0.61 0.29
C LEU A 124 5.30 -1.42 0.93
N ALA A 125 6.38 -0.75 1.35
CA ALA A 125 7.49 -1.42 2.04
C ALA A 125 7.08 -1.96 3.42
N ALA A 126 6.14 -1.33 4.12
CA ALA A 126 5.56 -1.86 5.35
C ALA A 126 4.73 -3.12 5.08
N LEU A 127 3.89 -3.09 4.04
CA LEU A 127 3.04 -4.22 3.69
C LEU A 127 3.85 -5.44 3.23
N ASP A 128 4.92 -5.23 2.49
CA ASP A 128 5.83 -6.29 2.02
C ASP A 128 6.59 -7.00 3.17
N GLN A 129 6.76 -6.31 4.30
CA GLN A 129 7.39 -6.87 5.49
C GLN A 129 6.42 -7.65 6.38
N LEU A 130 5.11 -7.58 6.12
CA LEU A 130 4.13 -8.37 6.84
C LEU A 130 4.38 -9.85 6.58
N ARG A 131 4.09 -10.64 7.61
CA ARG A 131 4.27 -12.09 7.62
C ARG A 131 3.02 -12.69 8.22
N ASP A 132 2.61 -13.81 7.65
CA ASP A 132 1.59 -14.64 8.24
C ASP A 132 2.06 -15.15 9.61
N PRO A 133 1.30 -14.91 10.70
CA PRO A 133 1.64 -15.37 12.04
C PRO A 133 1.81 -16.89 12.10
N VAL A 134 1.03 -17.67 11.33
CA VAL A 134 1.13 -19.14 11.34
C VAL A 134 2.47 -19.57 10.76
N ALA A 135 2.77 -19.13 9.53
CA ALA A 135 4.04 -19.44 8.87
C ALA A 135 5.27 -18.93 9.66
N ALA A 136 5.15 -17.80 10.36
CA ALA A 136 6.25 -17.24 11.17
C ALA A 136 6.53 -18.07 12.43
N VAL A 137 5.50 -18.60 13.08
CA VAL A 137 5.63 -19.46 14.27
C VAL A 137 6.18 -20.84 13.88
N GLU A 138 5.70 -21.42 12.77
CA GLU A 138 6.18 -22.70 12.24
C GLU A 138 7.68 -22.65 11.89
N ARG A 139 8.12 -21.59 11.22
CA ARG A 139 9.53 -21.40 10.85
C ARG A 139 10.45 -21.25 12.07
N ARG A 140 9.96 -20.68 13.16
CA ARG A 140 10.73 -20.50 14.41
C ARG A 140 10.75 -21.74 15.28
N LYS A 141 9.65 -22.49 15.35
CA LYS A 141 9.52 -23.65 16.25
C LYS A 141 9.97 -24.96 15.63
N GLY A 142 10.13 -25.06 14.29
CA GLY A 142 10.47 -26.32 13.62
C GLY A 142 9.42 -27.42 13.76
N VAL A 143 8.25 -27.08 14.31
CA VAL A 143 7.14 -27.97 14.60
C VAL A 143 5.94 -27.45 13.82
N LYS A 144 5.37 -28.31 12.95
CA LYS A 144 4.09 -28.06 12.30
C LYS A 144 3.04 -27.86 13.40
N ALA A 145 2.56 -26.63 13.56
CA ALA A 145 1.45 -26.38 14.47
C ALA A 145 0.19 -26.92 13.79
N SER A 146 -0.44 -27.86 14.47
CA SER A 146 -1.70 -28.51 14.13
C SER A 146 -2.74 -27.54 13.55
N SER A 147 -3.32 -27.96 12.43
CA SER A 147 -4.62 -27.53 11.91
C SER A 147 -5.58 -27.11 13.02
N ALA A 148 -6.05 -25.87 12.99
CA ALA A 148 -7.21 -25.42 13.75
C ALA A 148 -8.36 -25.13 12.77
N PRO A 149 -9.61 -25.39 13.19
CA PRO A 149 -10.67 -25.93 12.35
C PRO A 149 -11.28 -24.87 11.44
N LYS A 150 -11.66 -25.29 10.23
CA LYS A 150 -12.79 -24.67 9.55
C LYS A 150 -14.01 -25.04 10.39
N ASP A 151 -14.47 -24.13 11.24
CA ASP A 151 -15.80 -24.27 11.84
C ASP A 151 -16.83 -24.33 10.71
N GLU A 152 -17.38 -25.52 10.53
CA GLU A 152 -18.70 -25.72 9.95
C GLU A 152 -19.75 -25.14 10.90
N ALA A 153 -20.51 -24.16 10.42
CA ALA A 153 -21.90 -23.94 10.78
C ALA A 153 -22.53 -23.15 9.61
N ALA A 154 -23.09 -23.85 8.62
CA ALA A 154 -24.48 -24.33 8.61
C ALA A 154 -25.46 -23.25 8.12
N SER A 155 -25.79 -23.34 6.82
CA SER A 155 -27.11 -23.21 6.17
C SER A 155 -26.98 -22.61 4.77
#